data_AF-A0ABD5DD88-F1
#
_entry.id   AF-A0ABD5DD88-F1
#
_cell.length_a   1.000
_cell.length_b   1.000
_cell.length_c   1.000
_cell.angle_alpha   90.00
_cell.angle_beta   90.00
_cell.angle_gamma   90.00
#
_symmetry.space_group_name_H-M   'P 1'
#
loop_
_entity.id
_entity.type
_entity.pdbx_description
1 polymer ?
#
loop_
_entity_poly.entity_id
_entity_poly.type
_entity_poly.pdbx_seq_one_letter_code
_entity_poly.pdbx_strand_id
1 'polypeptide(L)'
;SQKTGIPRAAVRRCLYTLSKLGFVYAEDGKNFQLRPRILALGHAWLASTPLARSAQPVLRHLSEMLNESCSIATLDGDDILYIARASSSRIMTIDLDIGSRLPAWATSMGRVLLS
;
A
#
# COMPACT_ATOMS: atom_id res chain seq x y z
N SER A 1 18.90 -3.16 -10.02
CA SER A 1 19.40 -4.42 -10.61
C SER A 1 19.55 -5.45 -9.51
N GLN A 2 20.43 -5.28 -8.51
CA GLN A 2 20.50 -6.21 -7.36
C GLN A 2 19.16 -6.43 -6.65
N LYS A 3 18.46 -5.35 -6.23
CA LYS A 3 17.15 -5.47 -5.55
C LYS A 3 16.04 -6.12 -6.39
N THR A 4 16.14 -6.08 -7.72
CA THR A 4 15.06 -6.52 -8.61
C THR A 4 15.38 -7.84 -9.31
N GLY A 5 16.62 -8.34 -9.22
CA GLY A 5 17.09 -9.48 -10.04
C GLY A 5 17.18 -9.21 -11.54
N ILE A 6 16.81 -8.01 -12.01
CA ILE A 6 16.76 -7.67 -13.45
C ILE A 6 18.14 -7.17 -13.93
N PRO A 7 18.59 -7.54 -15.16
CA PRO A 7 19.83 -7.02 -15.74
C PRO A 7 19.91 -5.49 -15.78
N ARG A 8 21.10 -4.95 -15.55
CA ARG A 8 21.33 -3.49 -15.43
C ARG A 8 20.80 -2.69 -16.62
N ALA A 9 20.99 -3.18 -17.84
CA ALA A 9 20.51 -2.53 -19.06
C ALA A 9 18.97 -2.45 -19.12
N ALA A 10 18.27 -3.51 -18.72
CA ALA A 10 16.81 -3.54 -18.66
C ALA A 10 16.28 -2.58 -17.58
N VAL A 11 16.88 -2.55 -16.39
CA VAL A 11 16.52 -1.58 -15.34
C VAL A 11 16.66 -0.13 -15.83
N ARG A 12 17.75 0.20 -16.55
CA ARG A 12 17.94 1.55 -17.13
C ARG A 12 16.86 1.90 -18.15
N ARG A 13 16.45 0.98 -19.01
CA ARG A 13 15.36 1.20 -19.98
C ARG A 13 14.01 1.44 -19.28
N CYS A 14 13.72 0.68 -18.23
CA CYS A 14 12.51 0.87 -17.43
C CYS A 14 12.51 2.25 -16.73
N LEU A 15 13.62 2.62 -16.07
CA LEU A 15 13.75 3.92 -15.39
C LEU A 15 13.68 5.10 -16.37
N TYR A 16 14.26 4.96 -17.56
CA TYR A 16 14.11 5.97 -18.62
C TYR A 16 12.64 6.17 -19.00
N THR A 17 11.91 5.07 -19.22
CA THR A 17 10.49 5.13 -19.56
C THR A 17 9.65 5.74 -18.44
N LEU A 18 9.85 5.30 -17.19
CA LEU A 18 9.17 5.87 -16.03
C LEU A 18 9.48 7.37 -15.84
N SER A 19 10.69 7.80 -16.18
CA SER A 19 11.07 9.21 -16.14
C SER A 19 10.34 10.00 -17.23
N LYS A 20 10.26 9.47 -18.46
CA LYS A 20 9.50 10.08 -19.56
C LYS A 20 7.99 10.15 -19.26
N LEU A 21 7.45 9.17 -18.55
CA LEU A 21 6.06 9.18 -18.07
C LEU A 21 5.88 10.07 -16.82
N GLY A 22 6.95 10.62 -16.25
CA GLY A 22 6.89 11.52 -15.10
C GLY A 22 6.58 10.83 -13.77
N PHE A 23 6.80 9.52 -13.67
CA PHE A 23 6.66 8.76 -12.41
C PHE A 23 7.91 8.81 -11.54
N VAL A 24 9.08 9.02 -12.15
CA VAL A 24 10.36 9.15 -11.44
C VAL A 24 11.14 10.35 -11.96
N TYR A 25 12.07 10.83 -11.15
CA TYR A 25 13.04 11.86 -11.50
C TYR A 25 14.44 11.45 -11.02
N ALA A 26 15.47 11.87 -11.75
CA ALA A 26 16.87 11.75 -11.34
C ALA A 26 17.61 12.99 -11.86
N GLU A 27 18.28 13.71 -10.97
CA GLU A 27 19.04 14.91 -11.32
C GLU A 27 20.34 14.54 -12.05
N ASP A 28 21.02 13.49 -11.59
CA ASP A 28 22.31 13.01 -12.11
C ASP A 28 22.19 11.79 -13.05
N GLY A 29 20.95 11.35 -13.33
CA GLY A 29 20.66 10.14 -14.12
C GLY A 29 21.06 8.82 -13.45
N LYS A 30 21.40 8.83 -12.16
CA LYS A 30 21.83 7.66 -11.38
C LYS A 30 20.91 7.42 -10.18
N ASN A 31 20.53 8.47 -9.47
CA ASN A 31 19.74 8.42 -8.24
C ASN A 31 18.29 8.80 -8.53
N PHE A 32 17.47 7.78 -8.79
CA PHE A 32 16.05 7.96 -9.11
C PHE A 32 15.20 8.05 -7.85
N GLN A 33 14.27 9.00 -7.83
CA GLN A 33 13.25 9.19 -6.80
C GLN A 33 11.84 9.14 -7.41
N LEU A 34 10.87 8.69 -6.61
CA LEU A 34 9.45 8.70 -7.02
C LEU A 34 8.92 10.14 -7.08
N ARG A 35 8.07 10.41 -8.06
CA ARG A 35 7.27 11.64 -8.12
C ARG A 35 5.86 11.38 -7.61
N PRO A 36 5.17 12.37 -7.02
CA PRO A 36 3.80 12.22 -6.52
C PRO A 36 2.80 11.64 -7.54
N ARG A 37 3.08 11.80 -8.85
CA ARG A 37 2.29 11.19 -9.93
C ARG A 37 2.08 9.68 -9.76
N ILE A 38 2.99 8.97 -9.10
CA ILE A 38 2.84 7.54 -8.81
C ILE A 38 1.55 7.23 -8.03
N LEU A 39 1.09 8.16 -7.18
CA LEU A 39 -0.12 8.00 -6.38
C LEU A 39 -1.37 7.87 -7.26
N ALA A 40 -1.38 8.45 -8.46
CA ALA A 40 -2.53 8.35 -9.36
C ALA A 40 -2.82 6.90 -9.80
N LEU A 41 -1.79 6.04 -9.84
CA LEU A 41 -1.94 4.63 -10.20
C LEU A 41 -2.72 3.86 -9.13
N GLY A 42 -2.42 4.10 -7.85
CA GLY A 42 -3.10 3.43 -6.73
C GLY A 42 -4.41 4.11 -6.32
N HIS A 43 -4.48 5.44 -6.45
CA HIS A 43 -5.63 6.22 -5.99
C HIS A 43 -6.90 5.88 -6.77
N ALA A 44 -6.80 5.61 -8.07
CA ALA A 44 -7.97 5.22 -8.88
C ALA A 44 -8.65 3.97 -8.32
N TRP A 45 -7.87 2.94 -7.97
CA TRP A 45 -8.39 1.70 -7.41
C TRP A 45 -8.95 1.88 -5.99
N LEU A 46 -8.24 2.61 -5.12
CA LEU A 46 -8.72 2.91 -3.75
C LEU A 46 -10.01 3.73 -3.78
N ALA A 47 -10.08 4.75 -4.64
CA ALA A 47 -11.28 5.58 -4.81
C ALA A 47 -12.45 4.81 -5.44
N SER A 48 -12.16 3.82 -6.30
CA SER A 48 -13.16 2.95 -6.91
C SER A 48 -13.52 1.74 -6.06
N THR A 49 -13.09 1.66 -4.80
CA THR A 49 -13.44 0.56 -3.88
C THR A 49 -14.53 1.03 -2.91
N PRO A 50 -15.84 0.78 -3.19
CA PRO A 50 -16.93 1.22 -2.32
C PRO A 50 -16.79 0.77 -0.87
N LEU A 51 -16.22 -0.42 -0.66
CA LEU A 51 -16.02 -1.00 0.66
C LEU A 51 -15.11 -0.15 1.54
N ALA A 52 -13.96 0.29 1.04
CA ALA A 52 -13.01 1.10 1.81
C ALA A 52 -13.66 2.42 2.26
N ARG A 53 -14.33 3.11 1.33
CA ARG A 53 -15.00 4.38 1.60
C ARG A 53 -16.16 4.23 2.59
N SER A 54 -17.01 3.23 2.42
CA SER A 54 -18.17 2.99 3.29
C SER A 54 -17.77 2.47 4.67
N ALA A 55 -16.66 1.75 4.79
CA ALA A 55 -16.23 1.19 6.07
C ALA A 55 -15.44 2.18 6.93
N GLN A 56 -14.77 3.18 6.34
CA GLN A 56 -14.00 4.18 7.09
C GLN A 56 -14.76 4.86 8.25
N PRO A 57 -16.03 5.31 8.13
CA PRO A 57 -16.77 5.85 9.27
C PRO A 57 -17.03 4.80 10.36
N VAL A 58 -17.33 3.55 9.98
CA VAL A 58 -17.56 2.45 10.93
C VAL A 58 -16.28 2.12 11.71
N LEU A 59 -15.13 2.04 11.01
CA LEU A 59 -13.84 1.78 11.66
C LEU A 59 -13.45 2.88 12.65
N ARG A 60 -13.72 4.15 12.32
CA ARG A 60 -13.48 5.27 13.26
C ARG A 60 -14.33 5.12 14.52
N HIS A 61 -15.63 4.86 14.36
CA HIS A 61 -16.53 4.66 15.48
C HIS A 61 -16.12 3.49 16.37
N LEU A 62 -15.76 2.35 15.77
CA LEU A 62 -15.25 1.19 16.52
C LEU A 62 -13.93 1.50 17.23
N SER A 63 -13.02 2.21 16.58
CA SER A 63 -11.74 2.59 17.17
C SER A 63 -11.91 3.50 18.37
N GLU A 64 -12.83 4.47 18.29
CA GLU A 64 -13.21 5.36 19.39
C GLU A 64 -13.86 4.59 20.55
N MET A 65 -14.78 3.68 20.27
CA MET A 65 -15.46 2.88 21.31
C MET A 65 -14.52 1.90 22.02
N LEU A 66 -13.61 1.27 21.28
CA LEU A 66 -12.73 0.21 21.80
C LEU A 66 -11.38 0.74 22.28
N ASN A 67 -11.04 1.98 21.95
CA ASN A 67 -9.71 2.56 22.15
C ASN A 67 -8.59 1.66 21.59
N GLU A 68 -8.85 1.08 20.42
CA GLU A 68 -7.99 0.15 19.69
C GLU A 68 -7.97 0.48 18.20
N SER A 69 -6.90 0.08 17.51
CA SER A 69 -6.81 0.27 16.07
C SER A 69 -7.72 -0.72 15.33
N CYS A 70 -8.53 -0.21 14.41
CA CYS A 70 -9.45 -1.01 13.59
C CYS A 70 -9.03 -0.93 12.12
N SER A 71 -9.08 -2.05 11.39
CA SER A 71 -8.63 -2.11 10.00
C SER A 71 -9.44 -3.10 9.17
N ILE A 72 -9.47 -2.87 7.86
CA ILE A 72 -10.00 -3.79 6.87
C ILE A 72 -8.92 -4.04 5.82
N ALA A 73 -8.82 -5.30 5.41
CA ALA A 73 -7.98 -5.72 4.33
C ALA A 73 -8.77 -6.55 3.30
N THR A 74 -8.28 -6.59 2.08
CA THR A 74 -8.72 -7.52 1.02
C THR A 74 -7.61 -8.48 0.68
N LEU A 75 -7.95 -9.64 0.12
CA LEU A 75 -6.98 -10.57 -0.44
C LEU A 75 -6.51 -10.06 -1.81
N ASP A 76 -5.20 -10.14 -2.09
CA ASP A 76 -4.59 -9.80 -3.38
C ASP A 76 -3.41 -10.75 -3.66
N GLY A 77 -3.73 -11.86 -4.33
CA GLY A 77 -2.83 -13.01 -4.45
C GLY A 77 -2.67 -13.71 -3.09
N ASP A 78 -1.44 -13.93 -2.67
CA ASP A 78 -1.10 -14.61 -1.40
C ASP A 78 -0.97 -13.63 -0.21
N ASP A 79 -1.22 -12.34 -0.44
CA ASP A 79 -1.11 -11.27 0.56
C ASP A 79 -2.48 -10.69 0.89
N ILE A 80 -2.57 -10.11 2.09
CA ILE A 80 -3.61 -9.14 2.42
C ILE A 80 -3.13 -7.72 2.13
N LEU A 81 -4.02 -6.89 1.60
CA LEU A 81 -3.82 -5.46 1.34
C LEU A 81 -4.74 -4.65 2.25
N TYR A 82 -4.17 -3.77 3.08
CA TYR A 82 -4.95 -2.86 3.93
C TYR A 82 -5.63 -1.79 3.07
N ILE A 83 -6.97 -1.72 3.13
CA ILE A 83 -7.77 -0.79 2.31
C ILE A 83 -8.44 0.33 3.11
N ALA A 84 -8.62 0.14 4.42
CA ALA A 84 -9.17 1.14 5.33
C ALA A 84 -8.66 0.92 6.75
N ARG A 85 -8.43 1.99 7.51
CA ARG A 85 -7.87 1.93 8.86
C ARG A 85 -8.27 3.14 9.71
N ALA A 86 -8.51 2.90 10.99
CA ALA A 86 -8.59 3.92 12.04
C ALA A 86 -7.59 3.52 13.14
N SER A 87 -6.60 4.38 13.39
CA SER A 87 -5.56 4.14 14.40
C SER A 87 -5.92 4.78 15.74
N SER A 88 -5.74 4.05 16.83
CA SER A 88 -5.73 4.60 18.19
C SER A 88 -4.32 5.05 18.57
N SER A 89 -4.16 6.17 19.29
CA SER A 89 -2.85 6.62 19.77
C SER A 89 -2.28 5.69 20.84
N ARG A 90 -1.48 4.70 20.45
CA ARG A 90 -0.67 3.88 21.36
C ARG A 90 0.82 4.13 21.12
N ILE A 91 1.61 3.98 22.17
CA ILE A 91 3.05 4.26 22.23
C ILE A 91 3.87 3.28 21.36
N MET A 92 3.27 2.15 20.94
CA MET A 92 3.84 1.23 19.95
C MET A 92 2.90 1.11 18.76
N THR A 93 3.24 1.80 17.67
CA THR A 93 2.54 1.69 16.39
C THR A 93 3.33 0.76 15.49
N ILE A 94 2.69 -0.31 14.99
CA ILE A 94 3.19 -1.00 13.81
C ILE A 94 2.86 -0.09 12.62
N ASP A 95 3.86 0.29 11.81
CA ASP A 95 3.72 1.10 10.59
C ASP A 95 2.89 0.34 9.53
N LEU A 96 1.58 0.29 9.74
CA LEU A 96 0.58 -0.27 8.84
C LEU A 96 -0.34 0.84 8.40
N ASP A 97 -0.22 1.21 7.13
CA ASP A 97 -1.04 2.21 6.48
C ASP A 97 -1.92 1.58 5.39
N ILE A 98 -2.83 2.37 4.86
CA ILE A 98 -3.58 2.00 3.65
C ILE A 98 -2.57 1.77 2.52
N GLY A 99 -2.66 0.62 1.86
CA GLY A 99 -1.69 0.18 0.85
C GLY A 99 -0.60 -0.76 1.37
N SER A 100 -0.45 -0.92 2.69
CA SER A 100 0.48 -1.92 3.25
C SER A 100 0.03 -3.35 2.91
N ARG A 101 1.01 -4.22 2.66
CA ARG A 101 0.81 -5.64 2.36
C ARG A 101 1.45 -6.53 3.43
N LEU A 102 0.77 -7.60 3.79
CA LEU A 102 1.31 -8.67 4.64
C LEU A 102 0.91 -10.04 4.05
N PRO A 103 1.75 -11.08 4.21
CA PRO A 103 1.37 -12.42 3.78
C PRO A 103 0.08 -12.88 4.46
N ALA A 104 -0.87 -13.40 3.69
CA ALA A 104 -2.20 -13.75 4.21
C ALA A 104 -2.12 -14.84 5.29
N TRP A 105 -1.25 -15.83 5.10
CA TRP A 105 -1.02 -16.90 6.08
C TRP A 105 -0.48 -16.39 7.44
N ALA A 106 0.14 -15.21 7.46
CA ALA A 106 0.79 -14.65 8.65
C ALA A 106 -0.12 -13.71 9.46
N THR A 107 -1.39 -13.55 9.09
CA THR A 107 -2.31 -12.60 9.75
C THR A 107 -3.66 -13.23 10.09
N SER A 108 -4.33 -12.73 11.12
CA SER A 108 -5.69 -13.18 11.46
C SER A 108 -6.69 -12.89 10.34
N MET A 109 -6.66 -11.68 9.76
CA MET A 109 -7.51 -11.31 8.62
C MET A 109 -7.23 -12.20 7.40
N GLY A 110 -5.97 -12.49 7.09
CA GLY A 110 -5.64 -13.34 5.96
C GLY A 110 -6.07 -14.79 6.15
N ARG A 111 -5.97 -15.35 7.37
CA ARG A 111 -6.52 -16.68 7.65
C ARG A 111 -8.03 -16.78 7.43
N VAL A 112 -8.78 -15.73 7.76
CA VAL A 112 -10.24 -15.65 7.49
C VAL A 112 -10.52 -15.51 5.98
N LEU A 113 -9.67 -14.80 5.23
CA LEU A 113 -9.85 -14.62 3.79
C LEU A 113 -9.41 -15.85 2.96
N LEU A 114 -8.58 -16.73 3.53
CA LEU A 114 -8.10 -17.95 2.88
C LEU A 114 -8.97 -19.19 3.16
N SER A 115 -9.91 -19.11 4.12
CA SER A 115 -10.85 -20.18 4.46
C SER A 115 -12.12 -20.12 3.62
#